data_AF-A6Q8L9-F1
#
_entry.id   AF-A6Q8L9-F1
#
_cell.length_a   1.000
_cell.length_b   1.000
_cell.length_c   1.000
_cell.angle_alpha   90.00
_cell.angle_beta   90.00
_cell.angle_gamma   90.00
#
_symmetry.space_group_name_H-M   'P 1'
#
loop_
_entity.id
_entity.type
_entity.pdbx_description
1 polymer ?
#
loop_
_entity_poly.entity_id
_entity_poly.type
_entity_poly.pdbx_seq_one_letter_code
_entity_poly.pdbx_strand_id
1 'polypeptide(L)'
;MIYIAGIDSSIAKRVIDIGLGEGTMRSTLSAIFFTIVLGFIISGCQSSHKVLPSTKQNVLFQYSTLDALLQGAYDGNMSCGELKDNGDFGLGTFNALDGEMIVMDGQIYQVASDGVARVMDDSIKIPFATVAYFEADQTVALKQSMDCSELKTYIDDVLPAKNITYGIKIKGLFSYIKTRSVPRQTKPYPLLVDVIKTQPTFEFFQQRGTIVGFRLPEYIGEVNVAGYHFHFLTQDKKAGGHVLECQVKDVIIEIDYMSNWQILLPTT
;
A
#
# COMPACT_ATOMS: atom_id res chain seq x y z
N MET A 1 5.42 36.68 4.17
CA MET A 1 4.42 37.72 4.46
C MET A 1 4.44 38.71 3.30
N ILE A 2 3.58 38.49 2.30
CA ILE A 2 3.57 39.24 1.03
C ILE A 2 2.19 39.87 0.91
N TYR A 3 2.19 41.20 0.87
CA TYR A 3 1.05 42.09 0.67
C TYR A 3 0.98 42.43 -0.82
N ILE A 4 -0.08 42.04 -1.54
CA ILE A 4 -0.47 42.69 -2.81
C ILE A 4 -1.98 42.53 -3.02
N ALA A 5 -2.73 43.63 -3.03
CA ALA A 5 -3.75 43.96 -4.04
C ALA A 5 -4.45 45.28 -3.68
N GLY A 6 -4.09 46.35 -4.38
CA GLY A 6 -4.88 47.55 -4.52
C GLY A 6 -4.84 47.95 -6.00
N ILE A 7 -5.96 47.82 -6.70
CA ILE A 7 -6.16 48.35 -8.04
C ILE A 7 -7.45 49.16 -7.99
N ASP A 8 -7.31 50.48 -8.06
CA ASP A 8 -8.37 51.40 -8.45
C ASP A 8 -7.80 52.23 -9.60
N SER A 9 -8.26 51.97 -10.81
CA SER A 9 -7.90 52.72 -12.02
C SER A 9 -9.16 53.31 -12.62
N SER A 10 -9.68 54.35 -11.97
CA SER A 10 -10.34 55.44 -12.69
C SER A 10 -9.37 56.06 -13.71
N ILE A 11 -9.91 56.59 -14.81
CA ILE A 11 -9.26 57.28 -15.95
C ILE A 11 -9.26 56.44 -17.24
N ALA A 12 -10.38 56.51 -17.97
CA ALA A 12 -10.39 56.64 -19.42
C ALA A 12 -11.83 56.89 -19.92
N LYS A 13 -12.29 58.15 -19.89
CA LYS A 13 -13.35 58.63 -20.80
C LYS A 13 -13.44 60.17 -20.77
N ARG A 14 -12.91 60.78 -21.82
CA ARG A 14 -13.35 62.08 -22.37
C ARG A 14 -13.21 61.95 -23.89
N VAL A 15 -14.32 62.08 -24.61
CA VAL A 15 -14.60 63.13 -25.59
C VAL A 15 -16.04 62.88 -26.08
N ILE A 16 -16.83 63.95 -26.05
CA ILE A 16 -18.25 64.04 -26.40
C ILE A 16 -18.36 64.79 -27.74
N ASP A 17 -19.34 64.36 -28.53
CA ASP A 17 -20.04 65.00 -29.66
C ASP A 17 -19.34 65.24 -31.01
N ILE A 18 -19.96 64.70 -32.08
CA ILE A 18 -20.68 65.42 -33.16
C ILE A 18 -21.25 64.37 -34.15
N GLY A 19 -22.51 64.52 -34.58
CA GLY A 19 -22.99 63.93 -35.84
C GLY A 19 -24.44 63.45 -35.85
N LEU A 20 -25.34 64.31 -36.37
CA LEU A 20 -26.75 64.06 -36.65
C LEU A 20 -26.97 63.03 -37.79
N GLY A 21 -28.06 62.25 -37.73
CA GLY A 21 -28.59 61.51 -38.89
C GLY A 21 -29.70 60.49 -38.57
N GLU A 22 -30.96 60.91 -38.80
CA GLU A 22 -32.16 60.15 -39.25
C GLU A 22 -32.49 58.78 -38.59
N GLY A 23 -33.58 58.64 -37.80
CA GLY A 23 -34.92 58.19 -38.25
C GLY A 23 -34.90 56.72 -38.77
N THR A 24 -35.64 55.70 -38.31
CA THR A 24 -37.02 55.62 -37.79
C THR A 24 -37.32 54.15 -37.41
N MET A 25 -37.94 53.88 -36.24
CA MET A 25 -38.89 52.77 -35.89
C MET A 25 -38.81 52.55 -34.36
N ARG A 26 -39.73 53.03 -33.50
CA ARG A 26 -41.13 52.61 -33.30
C ARG A 26 -41.29 51.10 -33.56
N SER A 27 -41.75 50.23 -32.67
CA SER A 27 -42.45 50.35 -31.39
C SER A 27 -42.84 48.92 -31.03
N THR A 28 -42.68 48.48 -29.78
CA THR A 28 -43.75 47.78 -29.04
C THR A 28 -43.34 47.52 -27.60
N LEU A 29 -44.06 48.20 -26.71
CA LEU A 29 -44.64 47.67 -25.48
C LEU A 29 -43.68 47.38 -24.31
N SER A 30 -43.51 48.46 -23.55
CA SER A 30 -43.43 48.50 -22.09
C SER A 30 -44.43 47.54 -21.41
N ALA A 31 -44.03 47.07 -20.22
CA ALA A 31 -44.84 46.52 -19.15
C ALA A 31 -45.16 45.01 -19.18
N ILE A 32 -44.16 44.20 -18.81
CA ILE A 32 -44.36 43.34 -17.63
C ILE A 32 -43.27 43.71 -16.62
N PHE A 33 -43.69 44.55 -15.70
CA PHE A 33 -43.01 44.92 -14.48
C PHE A 33 -42.96 43.69 -13.57
N PHE A 34 -41.82 43.46 -12.93
CA PHE A 34 -41.78 42.92 -11.58
C PHE A 34 -42.33 41.50 -11.38
N THR A 35 -41.54 40.48 -11.73
CA THR A 35 -41.52 39.26 -10.92
C THR A 35 -40.16 38.59 -11.02
N ILE A 36 -39.52 38.42 -9.87
CA ILE A 36 -38.36 37.57 -9.61
C ILE A 36 -37.05 38.11 -10.20
N VAL A 37 -36.50 39.20 -9.65
CA VAL A 37 -35.45 39.13 -8.62
C VAL A 37 -35.12 37.69 -8.21
N LEU A 38 -33.88 37.28 -8.49
CA LEU A 38 -33.14 36.10 -8.02
C LEU A 38 -32.84 35.05 -9.10
N GLY A 39 -32.14 35.46 -10.15
CA GLY A 39 -31.48 34.54 -11.07
C GLY A 39 -30.23 35.19 -11.62
N PHE A 40 -29.11 34.47 -11.54
CA PHE A 40 -27.80 34.79 -12.12
C PHE A 40 -26.84 35.68 -11.33
N ILE A 41 -26.47 35.24 -10.12
CA ILE A 41 -25.06 35.25 -9.70
C ILE A 41 -24.77 33.91 -8.99
N ILE A 42 -24.62 32.84 -9.75
CA ILE A 42 -23.90 31.65 -9.25
C ILE A 42 -22.45 31.86 -9.69
N SER A 43 -21.74 32.65 -8.88
CA SER A 43 -20.28 32.69 -8.92
C SER A 43 -19.81 31.28 -8.56
N GLY A 44 -19.25 30.57 -9.54
CA GLY A 44 -18.73 29.23 -9.34
C GLY A 44 -17.60 29.26 -8.32
N CYS A 45 -17.92 28.94 -7.06
CA CYS A 45 -16.93 28.44 -6.12
C CYS A 45 -16.42 27.11 -6.70
N GLN A 46 -15.25 27.15 -7.34
CA GLN A 46 -14.44 25.95 -7.47
C GLN A 46 -14.10 25.51 -6.05
N SER A 47 -14.89 24.56 -5.54
CA SER A 47 -14.49 23.76 -4.39
C SER A 47 -13.25 22.98 -4.81
N SER A 48 -12.08 23.57 -4.58
CA SER A 48 -10.86 22.78 -4.43
C SER A 48 -11.12 21.84 -3.26
N HIS A 49 -11.64 20.65 -3.55
CA HIS A 49 -11.58 19.54 -2.63
C HIS A 49 -10.10 19.28 -2.38
N LYS A 50 -9.57 19.91 -1.32
CA LYS A 50 -8.44 19.34 -0.61
C LYS A 50 -8.93 17.97 -0.17
N VAL A 51 -8.51 16.93 -0.89
CA VAL A 51 -8.50 15.58 -0.37
C VAL A 51 -7.69 15.67 0.91
N LEU A 52 -8.38 15.66 2.05
CA LEU A 52 -7.72 15.44 3.33
C LEU A 52 -7.02 14.08 3.20
N PRO A 53 -5.72 13.97 3.52
CA PRO A 53 -5.06 12.67 3.55
C PRO A 53 -5.93 11.72 4.36
N SER A 54 -6.23 10.57 3.78
CA SER A 54 -6.86 9.49 4.53
C SER A 54 -5.97 9.21 5.74
N THR A 55 -6.50 9.31 6.95
CA THR A 55 -5.75 9.02 8.19
C THR A 55 -5.30 7.55 8.27
N LYS A 56 -5.65 6.71 7.28
CA LYS A 56 -5.21 5.32 7.13
C LYS A 56 -4.00 5.14 6.19
N GLN A 57 -3.56 6.17 5.47
CA GLN A 57 -2.34 6.10 4.67
C GLN A 57 -1.11 6.09 5.60
N ASN A 58 -0.08 5.32 5.23
CA ASN A 58 1.22 5.24 5.93
C ASN A 58 1.15 4.66 7.36
N VAL A 59 0.18 3.76 7.60
CA VAL A 59 0.05 2.99 8.85
C VAL A 59 0.36 1.52 8.56
N LEU A 60 1.33 0.97 9.29
CA LEU A 60 1.51 -0.49 9.37
C LEU A 60 0.43 -1.03 10.32
N PHE A 61 -0.46 -1.89 9.82
CA PHE A 61 -1.38 -2.66 10.66
C PHE A 61 -0.80 -4.05 10.90
N GLN A 62 -0.89 -4.52 12.15
CA GLN A 62 -0.50 -5.86 12.52
C GLN A 62 -1.55 -6.51 13.42
N TYR A 63 -1.83 -7.79 13.16
CA TYR A 63 -2.58 -8.64 14.06
C TYR A 63 -1.63 -9.60 14.79
N SER A 64 -1.75 -9.68 16.12
CA SER A 64 -0.87 -10.45 17.01
C SER A 64 0.60 -9.95 17.03
N THR A 65 1.50 -10.74 17.61
CA THR A 65 2.95 -10.47 17.65
C THR A 65 3.75 -11.65 17.10
N LEU A 66 4.97 -11.39 16.64
CA LEU A 66 5.86 -12.47 16.20
C LEU A 66 6.20 -13.41 17.36
N ASP A 67 6.46 -12.90 18.57
CA ASP A 67 6.71 -13.76 19.74
C ASP A 67 5.56 -14.73 20.01
N ALA A 68 4.30 -14.27 20.00
CA ALA A 68 3.15 -15.16 20.18
C ALA A 68 3.13 -16.28 19.12
N LEU A 69 3.42 -15.94 17.86
CA LEU A 69 3.54 -16.92 16.78
C LEU A 69 4.72 -17.88 17.02
N LEU A 70 5.88 -17.39 17.45
CA LEU A 70 7.06 -18.21 17.77
C LEU A 70 6.75 -19.25 18.85
N GLN A 71 5.93 -18.87 19.85
CA GLN A 71 5.48 -19.74 20.95
C GLN A 71 4.36 -20.73 20.55
N GLY A 72 3.95 -20.79 19.28
CA GLY A 72 2.95 -21.75 18.81
C GLY A 72 1.49 -21.27 18.94
N ALA A 73 1.26 -19.97 19.14
CA ALA A 73 -0.09 -19.39 19.10
C ALA A 73 -0.61 -19.30 17.65
N TYR A 74 -0.93 -20.46 17.06
CA TYR A 74 -1.35 -20.58 15.65
C TYR A 74 -2.86 -20.46 15.43
N ASP A 75 -3.65 -20.18 16.46
CA ASP A 75 -5.08 -19.92 16.32
C ASP A 75 -5.39 -18.46 16.67
N GLY A 76 -5.78 -17.66 15.67
CA GLY A 76 -6.33 -16.32 15.87
C GLY A 76 -7.79 -16.20 15.47
N ASN A 77 -8.41 -15.10 15.89
CA ASN A 77 -9.82 -14.79 15.65
C ASN A 77 -10.05 -13.78 14.52
N MET A 78 -9.01 -13.11 14.02
CA MET A 78 -9.13 -12.23 12.85
C MET A 78 -9.34 -13.06 11.58
N SER A 79 -10.25 -12.61 10.72
CA SER A 79 -10.48 -13.16 9.39
C SER A 79 -9.72 -12.41 8.30
N CYS A 80 -9.56 -13.05 7.14
CA CYS A 80 -9.00 -12.44 5.93
C CYS A 80 -9.79 -11.20 5.49
N GLY A 81 -11.13 -11.22 5.62
CA GLY A 81 -11.97 -10.07 5.33
C GLY A 81 -11.67 -8.88 6.25
N GLU A 82 -11.62 -9.12 7.56
CA GLU A 82 -11.25 -8.09 8.54
C GLU A 82 -9.82 -7.56 8.33
N LEU A 83 -8.89 -8.41 7.88
CA LEU A 83 -7.52 -7.97 7.54
C LEU A 83 -7.53 -6.98 6.36
N LYS A 84 -8.33 -7.24 5.31
CA LYS A 84 -8.43 -6.37 4.11
C LYS A 84 -8.97 -4.97 4.42
N ASP A 85 -9.76 -4.81 5.49
CA ASP A 85 -10.23 -3.50 5.97
C ASP A 85 -9.11 -2.61 6.55
N ASN A 86 -7.90 -3.18 6.68
CA ASN A 86 -6.72 -2.54 7.23
C ASN A 86 -5.53 -2.46 6.26
N GLY A 87 -5.63 -3.05 5.06
CA GLY A 87 -4.57 -2.95 4.05
C GLY A 87 -4.80 -3.79 2.80
N ASP A 88 -4.07 -3.46 1.74
CA ASP A 88 -4.11 -4.12 0.43
C ASP A 88 -2.78 -4.76 0.00
N PHE A 89 -1.77 -4.64 0.87
CA PHE A 89 -0.41 -5.11 0.68
C PHE A 89 0.16 -5.66 1.99
N GLY A 90 0.84 -6.80 1.95
CA GLY A 90 1.50 -7.35 3.14
C GLY A 90 1.68 -8.86 3.12
N LEU A 91 1.89 -9.42 4.31
CA LEU A 91 2.27 -10.83 4.50
C LEU A 91 1.87 -11.34 5.88
N GLY A 92 1.93 -12.65 6.07
CA GLY A 92 1.52 -13.33 7.31
C GLY A 92 1.42 -14.84 7.14
N THR A 93 0.54 -15.47 7.91
CA THR A 93 0.20 -16.90 7.81
C THR A 93 -1.27 -17.13 8.14
N PHE A 94 -1.73 -18.38 8.08
CA PHE A 94 -3.10 -18.80 8.35
C PHE A 94 -3.19 -19.64 9.62
N ASN A 95 -4.41 -19.82 10.16
CA ASN A 95 -4.57 -20.62 11.38
C ASN A 95 -4.00 -22.02 11.21
N ALA A 96 -3.49 -22.58 12.30
CA ALA A 96 -2.67 -23.79 12.32
C ALA A 96 -1.36 -23.68 11.51
N LEU A 97 -0.85 -22.47 11.28
CA LEU A 97 0.39 -22.21 10.54
C LEU A 97 0.36 -22.82 9.13
N ASP A 98 -0.80 -22.73 8.47
CA ASP A 98 -1.05 -23.39 7.19
C ASP A 98 -0.52 -22.55 6.03
N GLY A 99 0.78 -22.65 5.74
CA GLY A 99 1.42 -21.95 4.64
C GLY A 99 1.66 -20.47 4.87
N GLU A 100 2.08 -19.81 3.80
CA GLU A 100 2.49 -18.41 3.79
C GLU A 100 1.40 -17.53 3.18
N MET A 101 1.10 -16.40 3.79
CA MET A 101 0.16 -15.41 3.27
C MET A 101 0.90 -14.33 2.48
N ILE A 102 0.37 -13.99 1.30
CA ILE A 102 0.78 -12.82 0.53
C ILE A 102 -0.47 -11.99 0.28
N VAL A 103 -0.45 -10.72 0.64
CA VAL A 103 -1.50 -9.75 0.32
C VAL A 103 -0.97 -8.83 -0.77
N MET A 104 -1.63 -8.81 -1.92
CA MET A 104 -1.22 -8.01 -3.06
C MET A 104 -2.45 -7.56 -3.84
N ASP A 105 -2.54 -6.23 -4.04
CA ASP A 105 -3.65 -5.56 -4.73
C ASP A 105 -5.01 -5.92 -4.12
N GLY A 106 -5.08 -5.97 -2.78
CA GLY A 106 -6.29 -6.31 -2.01
C GLY A 106 -6.67 -7.79 -2.02
N GLN A 107 -5.93 -8.63 -2.75
CA GLN A 107 -6.14 -10.07 -2.78
C GLN A 107 -5.18 -10.79 -1.83
N ILE A 108 -5.73 -11.72 -1.04
CA ILE A 108 -4.97 -12.61 -0.17
C ILE A 108 -4.73 -13.94 -0.88
N TYR A 109 -3.47 -14.37 -0.91
CA TYR A 109 -3.00 -15.65 -1.44
C TYR A 109 -2.39 -16.48 -0.31
N GLN A 110 -2.69 -17.77 -0.27
CA GLN A 110 -2.00 -18.77 0.52
C GLN A 110 -1.05 -19.55 -0.38
N VAL A 111 0.21 -19.65 0.01
CA VAL A 111 1.15 -20.64 -0.53
C VAL A 111 1.31 -21.75 0.50
N ALA A 112 0.69 -22.89 0.24
CA ALA A 112 0.72 -24.04 1.14
C ALA A 112 2.07 -24.80 1.01
N SER A 113 2.26 -25.84 1.82
CA SER A 113 3.47 -26.68 1.79
C SER A 113 3.66 -27.50 0.50
N ASP A 114 2.72 -27.43 -0.45
CA ASP A 114 2.88 -27.95 -1.81
C ASP A 114 3.48 -26.90 -2.78
N GLY A 115 3.73 -25.67 -2.30
CA GLY A 115 4.27 -24.57 -3.08
C GLY A 115 3.25 -23.90 -4.00
N VAL A 116 1.98 -24.31 -3.96
CA VAL A 116 0.92 -23.80 -4.84
C VAL A 116 0.21 -22.63 -4.17
N ALA A 117 0.13 -21.51 -4.91
CA ALA A 117 -0.58 -20.32 -4.50
C ALA A 117 -2.10 -20.44 -4.79
N ARG A 118 -2.92 -20.11 -3.80
CA ARG A 118 -4.39 -20.13 -3.87
C ARG A 118 -4.99 -18.85 -3.33
N VAL A 119 -6.03 -18.36 -3.96
CA VAL A 119 -6.84 -17.23 -3.49
C VAL A 119 -7.64 -17.69 -2.27
N MET A 120 -7.59 -16.93 -1.18
CA MET A 120 -8.31 -17.27 0.06
C MET A 120 -9.61 -16.50 0.21
N ASP A 121 -10.59 -17.18 0.79
CA ASP A 121 -11.90 -16.65 1.16
C ASP A 121 -11.79 -15.73 2.38
N ASP A 122 -12.67 -14.73 2.47
CA ASP A 122 -12.67 -13.73 3.53
C ASP A 122 -12.93 -14.33 4.91
N SER A 123 -13.61 -15.47 5.00
CA SER A 123 -13.93 -16.16 6.26
C SER A 123 -12.73 -16.82 6.93
N ILE A 124 -11.62 -17.04 6.20
CA ILE A 124 -10.46 -17.77 6.69
C ILE A 124 -9.77 -16.99 7.82
N LYS A 125 -9.47 -17.69 8.92
CA LYS A 125 -8.88 -17.11 10.12
C LYS A 125 -7.35 -17.16 10.11
N ILE A 126 -6.75 -16.16 10.75
CA ILE A 126 -5.31 -15.89 10.73
C ILE A 126 -4.79 -15.68 12.16
N PRO A 127 -3.57 -16.15 12.49
CA PRO A 127 -2.97 -15.95 13.80
C PRO A 127 -2.01 -14.77 13.85
N PHE A 128 -1.46 -14.38 12.69
CA PHE A 128 -0.50 -13.30 12.54
C PHE A 128 -0.50 -12.79 11.10
N ALA A 129 -0.57 -11.48 10.93
CA ALA A 129 -0.36 -10.82 9.65
C ALA A 129 0.06 -9.36 9.86
N THR A 130 0.76 -8.82 8.87
CA THR A 130 1.15 -7.42 8.77
C THR A 130 0.73 -6.89 7.40
N VAL A 131 -0.07 -5.83 7.37
CA VAL A 131 -0.58 -5.20 6.15
C VAL A 131 -0.55 -3.68 6.22
N ALA A 132 -0.60 -3.03 5.07
CA ALA A 132 -0.80 -1.60 4.94
C ALA A 132 -1.58 -1.31 3.65
N TYR A 133 -2.13 -0.11 3.53
CA TYR A 133 -2.56 0.44 2.24
C TYR A 133 -1.34 0.99 1.53
N PHE A 134 -0.84 0.28 0.52
CA PHE A 134 0.45 0.57 -0.07
C PHE A 134 0.38 1.72 -1.07
N GLU A 135 1.18 2.75 -0.82
CA GLU A 135 1.37 3.90 -1.71
C GLU A 135 2.86 4.23 -1.81
N ALA A 136 3.45 4.10 -3.00
CA ALA A 136 4.88 4.28 -3.16
C ALA A 136 5.27 5.76 -3.04
N ASP A 137 6.05 6.10 -2.02
CA ASP A 137 6.73 7.40 -1.89
C ASP A 137 7.95 7.49 -2.80
N GLN A 138 8.61 6.36 -3.05
CA GLN A 138 9.80 6.26 -3.88
C GLN A 138 9.73 5.06 -4.81
N THR A 139 10.18 5.25 -6.06
CA THR A 139 10.35 4.18 -7.05
C THR A 139 11.76 4.21 -7.62
N VAL A 140 12.41 3.05 -7.65
CA VAL A 140 13.79 2.88 -8.12
C VAL A 140 13.85 1.76 -9.15
N ALA A 141 14.52 2.00 -10.27
CA ALA A 141 14.78 0.98 -11.27
C ALA A 141 16.19 0.40 -11.08
N LEU A 142 16.28 -0.90 -10.79
CA LEU A 142 17.52 -1.63 -10.62
C LEU A 142 17.76 -2.54 -11.83
N LYS A 143 18.73 -2.16 -12.66
CA LYS A 143 19.13 -2.94 -13.85
C LYS A 143 20.27 -3.94 -13.60
N GLN A 144 21.03 -3.73 -12.52
CA GLN A 144 22.16 -4.58 -12.18
C GLN A 144 21.66 -5.88 -11.54
N SER A 145 22.46 -6.95 -11.67
CA SER A 145 22.20 -8.17 -10.94
C SER A 145 22.65 -7.97 -9.49
N MET A 146 21.80 -8.32 -8.53
CA MET A 146 22.14 -8.29 -7.10
C MET A 146 21.62 -9.56 -6.44
N ASP A 147 22.39 -10.11 -5.51
CA ASP A 147 21.86 -11.10 -4.57
C ASP A 147 20.97 -10.44 -3.50
N CYS A 148 20.34 -11.25 -2.66
CA CYS A 148 19.41 -10.78 -1.63
C CYS A 148 20.07 -9.88 -0.56
N SER A 149 21.36 -10.06 -0.28
CA SER A 149 22.10 -9.23 0.69
C SER A 149 22.49 -7.89 0.08
N GLU A 150 23.00 -7.91 -1.14
CA GLU A 150 23.32 -6.73 -1.94
C GLU A 150 22.06 -5.87 -2.16
N LEU A 151 20.94 -6.50 -2.48
CA LEU A 151 19.65 -5.83 -2.65
C LEU A 151 19.19 -5.13 -1.37
N LYS A 152 19.28 -5.79 -0.21
CA LYS A 152 18.92 -5.17 1.09
C LYS A 152 19.83 -3.99 1.42
N THR A 153 21.13 -4.12 1.14
CA THR A 153 22.11 -3.03 1.33
C THR A 153 21.78 -1.84 0.41
N TYR A 154 21.51 -2.13 -0.86
CA TYR A 154 21.11 -1.12 -1.83
C TYR A 154 19.84 -0.37 -1.42
N ILE A 155 18.82 -1.09 -0.93
CA ILE A 155 17.60 -0.47 -0.41
C ILE A 155 17.95 0.39 0.80
N ASP A 156 18.69 -0.11 1.78
CA ASP A 156 19.11 0.65 2.97
C ASP A 156 19.84 1.96 2.64
N ASP A 157 20.65 1.99 1.58
CA ASP A 157 21.39 3.17 1.13
C ASP A 157 20.51 4.26 0.52
N VAL A 158 19.33 3.89 -0.02
CA VAL A 158 18.37 4.86 -0.59
C VAL A 158 17.29 5.29 0.38
N LEU A 159 17.18 4.65 1.56
CA LEU A 159 16.18 4.99 2.56
C LEU A 159 16.57 6.27 3.33
N PRO A 160 15.61 7.18 3.59
CA PRO A 160 15.90 8.45 4.27
C PRO A 160 16.17 8.30 5.77
N ALA A 161 15.69 7.23 6.40
CA ALA A 161 15.80 7.01 7.84
C ALA A 161 15.82 5.51 8.20
N LYS A 162 16.50 5.13 9.28
CA LYS A 162 16.58 3.71 9.70
C LYS A 162 15.57 3.31 10.77
N ASN A 163 14.90 4.28 11.40
CA ASN A 163 14.08 4.14 12.59
C ASN A 163 12.57 4.09 12.34
N ILE A 164 12.14 4.09 11.07
CA ILE A 164 10.74 3.92 10.65
C ILE A 164 10.58 2.63 9.84
N THR A 165 9.33 2.24 9.62
CA THR A 165 8.96 1.06 8.82
C THR A 165 8.86 1.44 7.34
N TYR A 166 9.17 0.49 6.46
CA TYR A 166 8.95 0.63 5.02
C TYR A 166 8.19 -0.56 4.45
N GLY A 167 7.18 -0.29 3.63
CA GLY A 167 6.62 -1.26 2.69
C GLY A 167 7.52 -1.35 1.46
N ILE A 168 7.85 -2.55 1.01
CA ILE A 168 8.79 -2.80 -0.09
C ILE A 168 8.16 -3.76 -1.09
N LYS A 169 7.89 -3.26 -2.31
CA LYS A 169 7.38 -4.05 -3.42
C LYS A 169 8.45 -4.14 -4.51
N ILE A 170 8.88 -5.35 -4.86
CA ILE A 170 9.94 -5.56 -5.87
C ILE A 170 9.38 -6.41 -6.99
N LYS A 171 9.23 -5.82 -8.17
CA LYS A 171 8.62 -6.45 -9.34
C LYS A 171 9.61 -6.55 -10.47
N GLY A 172 9.76 -7.74 -11.06
CA GLY A 172 10.60 -7.93 -12.23
C GLY A 172 11.05 -9.36 -12.41
N LEU A 173 12.29 -9.53 -12.90
CA LEU A 173 12.89 -10.84 -13.13
C LEU A 173 13.80 -11.24 -11.95
N PHE A 174 13.59 -12.46 -11.46
CA PHE A 174 14.45 -13.12 -10.51
C PHE A 174 15.21 -14.20 -11.26
N SER A 175 16.51 -14.00 -11.46
CA SER A 175 17.35 -15.05 -12.09
C SER A 175 17.37 -16.30 -11.22
N TYR A 176 17.29 -16.12 -9.89
CA TYR A 176 17.09 -17.14 -8.89
C TYR A 176 16.21 -16.60 -7.77
N ILE A 177 15.29 -17.40 -7.23
CA ILE A 177 14.64 -17.13 -5.96
C ILE A 177 14.30 -18.44 -5.25
N LYS A 178 14.65 -18.50 -3.97
CA LYS A 178 14.34 -19.62 -3.09
C LYS A 178 13.34 -19.17 -2.04
N THR A 179 12.29 -19.96 -1.90
CA THR A 179 11.24 -19.72 -0.92
C THR A 179 11.04 -20.93 -0.03
N ARG A 180 10.32 -20.75 1.08
CA ARG A 180 9.77 -21.82 1.92
C ARG A 180 8.28 -21.65 2.09
N SER A 181 7.61 -22.73 2.48
CA SER A 181 6.26 -22.64 3.04
C SER A 181 6.10 -23.58 4.22
N VAL A 182 5.61 -23.07 5.34
CA VAL A 182 5.36 -23.87 6.53
C VAL A 182 4.18 -24.83 6.32
N PRO A 183 4.29 -26.12 6.72
CA PRO A 183 3.18 -27.05 6.66
C PRO A 183 2.15 -26.75 7.76
N ARG A 184 0.88 -27.05 7.49
CA ARG A 184 -0.18 -27.06 8.48
C ARG A 184 0.20 -27.90 9.71
N GLN A 185 -0.07 -27.38 10.89
CA GLN A 185 0.19 -28.01 12.18
C GLN A 185 -1.08 -28.59 12.81
N THR A 186 -0.90 -29.48 13.78
CA THR A 186 -1.97 -30.04 14.61
C THR A 186 -1.66 -29.83 16.08
N LYS A 187 -2.71 -29.72 16.93
CA LYS A 187 -2.52 -29.54 18.37
C LYS A 187 -1.94 -30.81 19.02
N PRO A 188 -1.13 -30.68 20.10
CA PRO A 188 -0.58 -29.43 20.63
C PRO A 188 0.41 -28.82 19.64
N TYR A 189 0.31 -27.51 19.42
CA TYR A 189 1.13 -26.84 18.41
C TYR A 189 2.61 -26.78 18.84
N PRO A 190 3.55 -27.13 17.96
CA PRO A 190 4.98 -26.99 18.23
C PRO A 190 5.42 -25.52 18.11
N LEU A 191 6.60 -25.21 18.66
CA LEU A 191 7.25 -23.92 18.44
C LEU A 191 7.59 -23.72 16.96
N LEU A 192 7.51 -22.48 16.48
CA LEU A 192 7.75 -22.19 15.06
C LEU A 192 9.17 -22.60 14.64
N VAL A 193 10.15 -22.36 15.52
CA VAL A 193 11.55 -22.74 15.30
C VAL A 193 11.74 -24.24 15.06
N ASP A 194 10.83 -25.08 15.54
CA ASP A 194 10.87 -26.52 15.29
C ASP A 194 10.20 -26.90 13.97
N VAL A 195 9.09 -26.23 13.62
CA VAL A 195 8.40 -26.43 12.33
C VAL A 195 9.32 -26.13 11.16
N ILE A 196 10.03 -24.99 11.21
CA ILE A 196 10.83 -24.50 10.09
C ILE A 196 12.05 -25.37 9.77
N LYS A 197 12.48 -26.25 10.69
CA LYS A 197 13.58 -27.21 10.45
C LYS A 197 13.24 -28.24 9.37
N THR A 198 11.96 -28.49 9.13
CA THR A 198 11.48 -29.53 8.20
C THR A 198 10.59 -28.95 7.08
N GLN A 199 10.57 -27.63 6.94
CA GLN A 199 9.75 -26.97 5.93
C GLN A 199 10.24 -27.31 4.51
N PRO A 200 9.33 -27.53 3.56
CA PRO A 200 9.70 -27.60 2.16
C PRO A 200 10.24 -26.25 1.68
N THR A 201 11.23 -26.31 0.80
CA THR A 201 11.75 -25.16 0.06
C THR A 201 11.49 -25.34 -1.42
N PHE A 202 11.27 -24.24 -2.12
CA PHE A 202 11.01 -24.19 -3.55
C PHE A 202 11.98 -23.24 -4.22
N GLU A 203 12.57 -23.68 -5.31
CA GLU A 203 13.56 -22.94 -6.08
C GLU A 203 13.01 -22.60 -7.46
N PHE A 204 13.11 -21.33 -7.83
CA PHE A 204 12.65 -20.82 -9.11
C PHE A 204 13.82 -20.17 -9.85
N PHE A 205 13.89 -20.40 -11.16
CA PHE A 205 14.96 -19.89 -12.03
C PHE A 205 14.35 -19.08 -13.16
N GLN A 206 14.93 -17.92 -13.46
CA GLN A 206 14.45 -17.02 -14.51
C GLN A 206 12.95 -16.69 -14.37
N GLN A 207 12.50 -16.54 -13.13
CA GLN A 207 11.09 -16.41 -12.80
C GLN A 207 10.72 -14.94 -12.68
N ARG A 208 9.67 -14.52 -13.38
CA ARG A 208 9.05 -13.21 -13.14
C ARG A 208 8.07 -13.29 -11.99
N GLY A 209 8.04 -12.27 -11.15
CA GLY A 209 7.12 -12.21 -10.03
C GLY A 209 7.24 -10.93 -9.24
N THR A 210 6.76 -10.96 -8.01
CA THR A 210 6.73 -9.82 -7.11
C THR A 210 7.08 -10.27 -5.70
N ILE A 211 8.09 -9.63 -5.11
CA ILE A 211 8.30 -9.65 -3.66
C ILE A 211 7.39 -8.60 -3.04
N VAL A 212 6.75 -8.99 -1.95
CA VAL A 212 5.93 -8.17 -1.05
C VAL A 212 6.50 -8.32 0.34
N GLY A 213 6.69 -7.22 1.05
CA GLY A 213 7.00 -7.28 2.47
C GLY A 213 7.48 -5.97 3.04
N PHE A 214 8.19 -6.04 4.15
CA PHE A 214 8.49 -4.88 4.97
C PHE A 214 9.94 -4.87 5.44
N ARG A 215 10.46 -3.65 5.67
CA ARG A 215 11.67 -3.41 6.45
C ARG A 215 11.28 -2.69 7.74
N LEU A 216 11.49 -3.34 8.89
CA LEU A 216 11.23 -2.74 10.20
C LEU A 216 12.54 -2.40 10.93
N PRO A 217 12.55 -1.39 11.82
CA PRO A 217 13.73 -1.04 12.60
C PRO A 217 14.22 -2.16 13.53
N GLU A 218 15.52 -2.27 13.75
CA GLU A 218 16.11 -3.31 14.62
C GLU A 218 15.58 -3.29 16.07
N TYR A 219 15.20 -2.11 16.58
CA TYR A 219 14.75 -1.97 17.97
C TYR A 219 13.38 -2.62 18.24
N ILE A 220 12.64 -3.03 17.21
CA ILE A 220 11.30 -3.62 17.38
C ILE A 220 11.33 -5.04 17.95
N GLY A 221 12.50 -5.70 17.92
CA GLY A 221 12.69 -7.03 18.50
C GLY A 221 11.71 -8.06 17.95
N GLU A 222 11.05 -8.81 18.83
CA GLU A 222 10.11 -9.88 18.47
C GLU A 222 8.64 -9.43 18.45
N VAL A 223 8.38 -8.11 18.42
CA VAL A 223 7.03 -7.61 18.16
C VAL A 223 6.62 -7.97 16.71
N ASN A 224 7.56 -7.91 15.78
CA ASN A 224 7.47 -8.39 14.40
C ASN A 224 8.88 -8.85 13.95
N VAL A 225 9.14 -9.11 12.68
CA VAL A 225 10.47 -9.46 12.16
C VAL A 225 11.28 -8.17 12.00
N ALA A 226 12.33 -8.02 12.80
CA ALA A 226 13.31 -6.94 12.65
C ALA A 226 14.06 -7.05 11.31
N GLY A 227 14.37 -5.91 10.70
CA GLY A 227 14.99 -5.88 9.38
C GLY A 227 14.00 -6.27 8.28
N TYR A 228 14.45 -7.08 7.32
CA TYR A 228 13.68 -7.41 6.12
C TYR A 228 12.91 -8.71 6.24
N HIS A 229 11.59 -8.64 6.00
CA HIS A 229 10.71 -9.80 5.90
C HIS A 229 9.97 -9.76 4.57
N PHE A 230 10.20 -10.77 3.72
CA PHE A 230 9.70 -10.80 2.36
C PHE A 230 9.00 -12.12 2.04
N HIS A 231 7.84 -12.01 1.40
CA HIS A 231 7.20 -13.12 0.68
C HIS A 231 7.24 -12.83 -0.83
N PHE A 232 7.13 -13.87 -1.65
CA PHE A 232 7.21 -13.81 -3.10
C PHE A 232 6.02 -14.50 -3.74
N LEU A 233 5.50 -13.92 -4.83
CA LEU A 233 4.46 -14.51 -5.68
C LEU A 233 4.92 -14.48 -7.15
N THR A 234 4.76 -15.60 -7.86
CA THR A 234 5.02 -15.66 -9.30
C THR A 234 4.07 -14.75 -10.08
N GLN A 235 4.50 -14.27 -11.25
CA GLN A 235 3.68 -13.37 -12.08
C GLN A 235 2.34 -14.00 -12.50
N ASP A 236 2.31 -15.31 -12.70
CA ASP A 236 1.08 -16.06 -13.01
C ASP A 236 0.24 -16.42 -11.77
N LYS A 237 0.70 -16.02 -10.58
CA LYS A 237 0.04 -16.20 -9.28
C LYS A 237 -0.21 -17.66 -8.91
N LYS A 238 0.66 -18.58 -9.35
CA LYS A 238 0.52 -20.03 -9.12
C LYS A 238 1.46 -20.60 -8.06
N ALA A 239 2.55 -19.91 -7.74
CA ALA A 239 3.52 -20.38 -6.76
C ALA A 239 4.18 -19.20 -6.04
N GLY A 240 4.90 -19.47 -4.96
CA GLY A 240 5.51 -18.43 -4.15
C GLY A 240 6.07 -18.95 -2.83
N GLY A 241 6.06 -18.08 -1.81
CA GLY A 241 6.35 -18.44 -0.42
C GLY A 241 7.17 -17.36 0.28
N HIS A 242 7.62 -17.66 1.49
CA HIS A 242 8.52 -16.79 2.26
C HIS A 242 9.92 -16.85 1.67
N VAL A 243 10.53 -15.70 1.39
CA VAL A 243 11.81 -15.59 0.68
C VAL A 243 12.97 -15.93 1.61
N LEU A 244 13.81 -16.88 1.18
CA LEU A 244 15.06 -17.24 1.86
C LEU A 244 16.28 -16.63 1.15
N GLU A 245 16.30 -16.76 -0.17
CA GLU A 245 17.40 -16.29 -1.03
C GLU A 245 16.82 -15.74 -2.32
N CYS A 246 17.54 -14.83 -2.95
CA CYS A 246 17.17 -14.28 -4.25
C CYS A 246 18.37 -13.75 -5.00
N GLN A 247 18.22 -13.71 -6.31
CA GLN A 247 19.06 -12.97 -7.22
C GLN A 247 18.14 -12.24 -8.20
N VAL A 248 18.15 -10.91 -8.12
CA VAL A 248 17.31 -10.03 -8.93
C VAL A 248 18.08 -9.54 -10.13
N LYS A 249 17.35 -9.27 -11.22
CA LYS A 249 17.87 -8.60 -12.41
C LYS A 249 16.74 -7.83 -13.07
N ASP A 250 16.97 -6.58 -13.47
CA ASP A 250 15.96 -5.77 -14.17
C ASP A 250 14.63 -5.69 -13.40
N VAL A 251 14.68 -5.15 -12.18
CA VAL A 251 13.53 -5.00 -11.27
C VAL A 251 13.18 -3.54 -11.01
N ILE A 252 11.93 -3.31 -10.66
CA ILE A 252 11.43 -2.05 -10.12
C ILE A 252 11.18 -2.27 -8.62
N ILE A 253 11.71 -1.38 -7.81
CA ILE A 253 11.55 -1.35 -6.35
C ILE A 253 10.67 -0.15 -6.02
N GLU A 254 9.50 -0.39 -5.45
CA GLU A 254 8.59 0.62 -4.93
C GLU A 254 8.65 0.58 -3.40
N ILE A 255 8.77 1.75 -2.77
CA ILE A 255 8.99 1.92 -1.33
C ILE A 255 7.95 2.88 -0.78
N ASP A 256 7.25 2.46 0.27
CA ASP A 256 6.22 3.21 1.02
C ASP A 256 6.72 3.46 2.45
N TYR A 257 6.63 4.69 2.94
CA TYR A 257 7.20 5.16 4.20
C TYR A 257 6.15 5.18 5.31
N MET A 258 6.31 4.33 6.31
CA MET A 258 5.33 4.14 7.38
C MET A 258 5.91 4.54 8.73
N SER A 259 5.41 5.65 9.29
CA SER A 259 5.82 6.15 10.62
C SER A 259 4.82 5.82 11.73
N ASN A 260 3.67 5.24 11.38
CA ASN A 260 2.64 4.83 12.33
C ASN A 260 2.51 3.31 12.32
N TRP A 261 2.30 2.72 13.49
CA TRP A 261 2.10 1.29 13.65
C TRP A 261 0.94 1.02 14.60
N GLN A 262 -0.05 0.29 14.12
CA GLN A 262 -1.19 -0.19 14.89
C GLN A 262 -1.06 -1.71 15.08
N ILE A 263 -1.13 -2.16 16.34
CA ILE A 263 -1.11 -3.58 16.69
C ILE A 263 -2.45 -3.93 17.34
N LEU A 264 -3.15 -4.91 16.77
CA LEU A 264 -4.33 -5.52 17.38
C LEU A 264 -3.94 -6.82 18.05
N LEU A 265 -4.12 -6.89 19.37
CA LEU A 265 -3.85 -8.10 20.15
C LEU A 265 -5.07 -9.06 20.11
N PRO A 266 -4.86 -10.37 19.90
CA PRO A 266 -5.92 -11.36 20.02
C PRO A 266 -6.54 -11.37 21.43
N THR A 267 -7.82 -11.74 21.53
CA THR A 267 -8.52 -11.97 22.82
C THR A 267 -8.67 -13.46 23.15
N THR A 268 -7.87 -14.30 22.51
CA THR A 268 -7.86 -15.77 22.63
C THR A 268 -6.96 -16.27 23.73
#